data_AF-A0AA35Y7N3-F1
#
_entry.id   AF-A0AA35Y7N3-F1
#
_cell.length_a   1.000
_cell.length_b   1.000
_cell.length_c   1.000
_cell.angle_alpha   90.00
_cell.angle_beta   90.00
_cell.angle_gamma   90.00
#
_symmetry.space_group_name_H-M   'P 1'
#
loop_
_entity.id
_entity.type
_entity.pdbx_description
1 polymer ?
#
loop_
_entity_poly.entity_id
_entity_poly.type
_entity_poly.pdbx_seq_one_letter_code
_entity_poly.pdbx_strand_id
1 'polypeptide(L)'
;MPHKHKYNQWVFCIVIVQIGNAVIDDNATDEGMYDYYWTHALNSDETNAGINEYCGYGSGNFSATCFHYQSQSGSEYGEIDIYNIYAPFCDGSIQKPATGSVSLSFLSNTGNYNVLLFEDMMC
;
A
#
# COMPACT_ATOMS: atom_id res chain seq x y z
N MET A 1 -18.42 -25.89 -52.70
CA MET A 1 -17.42 -24.86 -52.34
C MET A 1 -17.59 -24.54 -50.87
N PRO A 2 -16.72 -24.96 -49.95
CA PRO A 2 -16.81 -24.54 -48.55
C PRO A 2 -15.99 -23.26 -48.34
N HIS A 3 -16.65 -22.20 -47.86
CA HIS A 3 -16.04 -20.94 -47.48
C HIS A 3 -15.10 -21.17 -46.28
N LYS A 4 -13.79 -20.94 -46.46
CA LYS A 4 -12.85 -20.87 -45.35
C LYS A 4 -12.98 -19.51 -44.67
N HIS A 5 -13.65 -19.45 -43.53
CA HIS A 5 -13.55 -18.28 -42.65
C HIS A 5 -12.13 -18.21 -42.09
N LYS A 6 -11.36 -17.23 -42.58
CA LYS A 6 -10.08 -16.85 -41.99
C LYS A 6 -10.37 -16.20 -40.64
N TYR A 7 -10.04 -16.91 -39.56
CA TYR A 7 -10.05 -16.31 -38.23
C TYR A 7 -8.94 -15.27 -38.16
N ASN A 8 -9.32 -14.02 -37.91
CA ASN A 8 -8.36 -12.94 -37.68
C ASN A 8 -7.63 -13.21 -36.36
N GLN A 9 -6.35 -13.53 -36.51
CA GLN A 9 -5.33 -13.47 -35.47
C GLN A 9 -5.46 -12.15 -34.67
N TRP A 10 -5.78 -12.26 -33.38
CA TRP A 10 -5.19 -11.59 -32.22
C TRP A 10 -5.83 -12.21 -30.96
N VAL A 11 -5.53 -13.49 -30.70
CA VAL A 11 -5.85 -14.10 -29.40
C VAL A 11 -4.74 -13.69 -28.44
N PHE A 12 -4.89 -12.55 -27.77
CA PHE A 12 -4.06 -12.20 -26.62
C PHE A 12 -4.74 -12.75 -25.36
N CYS A 13 -4.18 -13.82 -24.80
CA CYS A 13 -4.64 -14.39 -23.55
C CYS A 13 -3.86 -13.74 -22.41
N ILE A 14 -4.47 -12.82 -21.67
CA ILE A 14 -3.89 -12.26 -20.44
C ILE A 14 -3.95 -13.37 -19.38
N VAL A 15 -2.80 -13.70 -18.78
CA VAL A 15 -2.73 -14.78 -17.79
C VAL A 15 -3.14 -14.28 -16.41
N ILE A 16 -2.42 -13.37 -15.74
CA ILE A 16 -2.89 -12.64 -14.54
C ILE A 16 -1.94 -11.46 -14.30
N VAL A 17 -2.42 -10.37 -13.68
CA VAL A 17 -1.57 -9.26 -13.21
C VAL A 17 -1.52 -9.29 -11.69
N GLN A 18 -0.31 -9.33 -11.12
CA GLN A 18 -0.09 -9.26 -9.66
C GLN A 18 0.38 -7.85 -9.29
N ILE A 19 -0.24 -7.27 -8.28
CA ILE A 19 0.06 -5.92 -7.78
C ILE A 19 0.19 -6.04 -6.25
N GLY A 20 1.30 -5.55 -5.70
CA GLY A 20 1.55 -5.51 -4.26
C GLY A 20 1.78 -4.07 -3.81
N ASN A 21 1.13 -3.68 -2.70
CA ASN A 21 1.27 -2.38 -2.02
C ASN A 21 1.34 -1.17 -2.97
N ALA A 22 0.46 -1.13 -3.98
CA ALA A 22 0.44 -0.08 -4.98
C ALA A 22 -0.68 0.93 -4.72
N VAL A 23 -0.42 2.18 -5.11
CA VAL A 23 -1.44 3.22 -5.23
C VAL A 23 -2.28 2.92 -6.46
N ILE A 24 -3.57 2.65 -6.26
CA ILE A 24 -4.54 2.41 -7.36
C ILE A 24 -5.46 3.62 -7.54
N ASP A 25 -5.87 4.22 -6.42
CA ASP A 25 -6.68 5.42 -6.34
C ASP A 25 -6.11 6.28 -5.21
N ASP A 26 -5.72 7.52 -5.52
CA ASP A 26 -5.00 8.39 -4.59
C ASP A 26 -5.83 8.66 -3.33
N ASN A 27 -7.13 8.94 -3.50
CA ASN A 27 -7.99 9.30 -2.38
C ASN A 27 -8.25 8.10 -1.44
N ALA A 28 -8.56 6.92 -1.99
CA ALA A 28 -8.73 5.71 -1.19
C ALA A 28 -7.43 5.27 -0.54
N THR A 29 -6.29 5.47 -1.23
CA THR A 29 -4.97 5.17 -0.67
C THR A 29 -4.65 6.09 0.50
N ASP A 30 -4.90 7.39 0.36
CA ASP A 30 -4.67 8.35 1.44
C ASP A 30 -5.62 8.11 2.63
N GLU A 31 -6.90 7.87 2.39
CA GLU A 31 -7.88 7.55 3.44
C GLU A 31 -7.42 6.31 4.24
N GLY A 32 -7.07 5.24 3.54
CA GLY A 32 -6.57 4.02 4.16
C GLY A 32 -5.23 4.21 4.90
N MET A 33 -4.38 5.13 4.43
CA MET A 33 -3.12 5.45 5.09
C MET A 33 -3.34 6.12 6.46
N TYR A 34 -4.27 7.07 6.58
CA TYR A 34 -4.56 7.70 7.88
C TYR A 34 -5.30 6.76 8.84
N ASP A 35 -6.17 5.88 8.33
CA ASP A 35 -6.75 4.80 9.14
C ASP A 35 -5.67 3.82 9.63
N TYR A 36 -4.70 3.48 8.78
CA TYR A 36 -3.54 2.68 9.16
C TYR A 36 -2.73 3.35 10.27
N TYR A 37 -2.43 4.65 10.16
CA TYR A 37 -1.71 5.38 11.21
C TYR A 37 -2.45 5.40 12.54
N TRP A 38 -3.76 5.62 12.54
CA TRP A 38 -4.55 5.61 13.78
C TRP A 38 -4.62 4.21 14.40
N THR A 39 -4.92 3.17 13.61
CA THR A 39 -5.04 1.79 14.11
C THR A 39 -3.70 1.20 14.60
N HIS A 40 -2.57 1.77 14.18
CA HIS A 40 -1.23 1.40 14.63
C HIS A 40 -0.65 2.36 15.68
N ALA A 41 -1.50 3.20 16.29
CA ALA A 41 -1.16 4.14 17.36
C ALA A 41 -0.09 5.18 16.99
N LEU A 42 -0.01 5.54 15.71
CA LEU A 42 0.86 6.59 15.18
C LEU A 42 0.18 7.97 15.17
N ASN A 43 -1.16 7.99 15.20
CA ASN A 43 -1.94 9.23 15.30
C ASN A 43 -2.88 9.19 16.50
N SER A 44 -3.14 10.36 17.07
CA SER A 44 -4.07 10.55 18.17
C SER A 44 -5.53 10.43 17.72
N ASP A 45 -6.44 10.16 18.67
CA ASP A 45 -7.89 10.17 18.41
C ASP A 45 -8.37 11.54 17.91
N GLU A 46 -7.74 12.62 18.38
CA GLU A 46 -8.04 13.98 17.92
C GLU A 46 -7.66 14.17 16.44
N THR A 47 -6.47 13.74 16.05
CA THR A 47 -6.02 13.78 14.65
C THR A 47 -6.92 12.94 13.77
N ASN A 48 -7.23 11.71 14.17
CA ASN A 48 -8.11 10.83 13.40
C ASN A 48 -9.51 11.43 13.24
N ALA A 49 -10.09 11.99 14.30
CA ALA A 49 -11.39 12.65 14.22
C ALA A 49 -11.36 13.86 13.27
N GLY A 50 -10.31 14.68 13.35
CA GLY A 50 -10.11 15.83 12.46
C GLY A 50 -9.96 15.43 10.99
N ILE A 51 -9.21 14.38 10.70
CA ILE A 51 -9.06 13.88 9.32
C ILE A 51 -10.41 13.39 8.78
N ASN A 52 -11.13 12.56 9.54
CA ASN A 52 -12.44 12.04 9.11
C ASN A 52 -13.50 13.12 8.93
N GLU A 53 -13.42 14.22 9.68
CA GLU A 53 -14.38 15.33 9.58
C GLU A 53 -14.05 16.28 8.41
N TYR A 54 -12.78 16.65 8.25
CA TYR A 54 -12.39 17.76 7.37
C TYR A 54 -11.81 17.32 6.02
N CYS A 55 -11.39 16.07 5.87
CA CYS A 55 -10.81 15.52 4.64
C CYS A 55 -11.86 14.72 3.86
N GLY A 56 -12.36 15.30 2.75
CA GLY A 56 -13.39 14.67 1.94
C GLY A 56 -12.83 13.70 0.91
N TYR A 57 -12.19 12.60 1.31
CA TYR A 57 -11.56 11.61 0.40
C TYR A 57 -12.53 11.06 -0.65
N GLY A 58 -13.78 10.76 -0.31
CA GLY A 58 -14.77 10.35 -1.31
C GLY A 58 -15.14 11.42 -2.36
N SER A 59 -14.83 12.70 -2.09
CA SER A 59 -15.17 13.84 -2.96
C SER A 59 -13.96 14.56 -3.56
N GLY A 60 -12.74 14.27 -3.10
CA GLY A 60 -11.51 14.98 -3.47
C GLY A 60 -11.44 16.42 -2.96
N ASN A 61 -12.31 16.82 -2.04
CA ASN A 61 -12.32 18.17 -1.48
C ASN A 61 -11.46 18.22 -0.21
N PHE A 62 -10.34 18.94 -0.29
CA PHE A 62 -9.41 19.11 0.81
C PHE A 62 -9.43 20.56 1.29
N SER A 63 -9.88 20.76 2.54
CA SER A 63 -9.92 22.06 3.19
C SER A 63 -8.55 22.43 3.80
N ALA A 64 -8.34 23.71 4.11
CA ALA A 64 -7.16 24.12 4.87
C ALA A 64 -7.07 23.41 6.24
N THR A 65 -8.22 23.14 6.86
CA THR A 65 -8.31 22.37 8.11
C THR A 65 -7.90 20.91 7.91
N CYS A 66 -8.26 20.28 6.79
CA CYS A 66 -7.77 18.95 6.45
C CYS A 66 -6.23 18.93 6.39
N PHE A 67 -5.63 19.87 5.65
CA PHE A 67 -4.16 19.95 5.55
C PHE A 67 -3.49 20.19 6.91
N HIS A 68 -4.15 20.92 7.83
CA HIS A 68 -3.67 21.07 9.19
C HIS A 68 -3.61 19.72 9.93
N TYR A 69 -4.68 18.93 9.88
CA TYR A 69 -4.70 17.60 10.53
C TYR A 69 -3.77 16.58 9.84
N GLN A 70 -3.62 16.64 8.52
CA GLN A 70 -2.62 15.84 7.81
C GLN A 70 -1.19 16.19 8.25
N SER A 71 -0.90 17.49 8.41
CA SER A 71 0.38 17.95 8.96
C SER A 71 0.57 17.55 10.42
N GLN A 72 -0.50 17.55 11.22
CA GLN A 72 -0.46 17.08 12.61
C GLN A 72 -0.14 15.59 12.67
N SER A 73 -0.81 14.77 11.85
CA SER A 73 -0.48 13.34 11.68
C SER A 73 1.01 13.14 11.38
N GLY A 74 1.54 13.91 10.43
CA GLY A 74 2.97 13.93 10.08
C GLY A 74 3.90 14.21 11.26
N SER A 75 3.45 15.06 12.17
CA SER A 75 4.21 15.44 13.37
C SER A 75 4.08 14.40 14.48
N GLU A 76 2.93 13.73 14.58
CA GLU A 76 2.63 12.73 15.61
C GLU A 76 3.38 11.41 15.38
N TYR A 77 3.42 10.91 14.14
CA TYR A 77 4.14 9.66 13.86
C TYR A 77 5.66 9.84 13.92
N GLY A 78 6.17 11.07 13.73
CA GLY A 78 7.56 11.43 13.92
C GLY A 78 8.54 10.79 12.92
N GLU A 79 9.74 10.45 13.40
CA GLU A 79 10.76 9.77 12.59
C GLU A 79 10.47 8.26 12.64
N ILE A 80 9.78 7.75 11.62
CA ILE A 80 9.55 6.32 11.36
C ILE A 80 9.76 6.01 9.87
N ASP A 81 10.05 4.75 9.55
CA ASP A 81 9.94 4.25 8.18
C ASP A 81 8.48 3.89 7.87
N ILE A 82 7.78 4.73 7.10
CA ILE A 82 6.38 4.51 6.72
C ILE A 82 6.16 3.27 5.83
N TYR A 83 7.23 2.72 5.24
CA TYR A 83 7.14 1.48 4.47
C TYR A 83 7.24 0.24 5.36
N ASN A 84 7.80 0.37 6.56
CA ASN A 84 7.89 -0.69 7.57
C ASN A 84 8.02 -0.10 8.98
N ILE A 85 6.88 0.17 9.61
CA ILE A 85 6.82 0.88 10.91
C ILE A 85 7.42 0.10 12.09
N TYR A 86 7.77 -1.18 11.88
CA TYR A 86 8.41 -2.03 12.88
C TYR A 86 9.88 -2.30 12.60
N ALA A 87 10.40 -1.85 11.45
CA ALA A 87 11.81 -2.00 11.11
C ALA A 87 12.67 -0.96 11.85
N PRO A 88 13.89 -1.33 12.25
CA PRO A 88 14.88 -0.35 12.65
C PRO A 88 15.32 0.49 11.43
N PHE A 89 15.76 1.73 11.69
CA PHE A 89 16.42 2.54 10.66
C PHE A 89 17.69 1.88 10.14
N CYS A 90 17.88 1.86 8.82
CA CYS A 90 19.13 1.43 8.21
C CYS A 90 20.18 2.55 8.36
N ASP A 91 21.24 2.29 9.13
CA ASP A 91 22.44 3.13 9.08
C ASP A 91 23.21 2.83 7.79
N GLY A 92 23.51 3.86 6.98
CA GLY A 92 24.29 3.74 5.75
C GLY A 92 25.71 3.20 5.95
N SER A 93 26.16 3.06 7.20
CA SER A 93 27.43 2.40 7.57
C SER A 93 27.35 0.86 7.61
N ILE A 94 26.14 0.28 7.71
CA ILE A 94 25.93 -1.17 7.76
C ILE A 94 25.61 -1.67 6.36
N GLN A 95 26.63 -1.88 5.53
CA GLN A 95 26.48 -2.75 4.37
C GLN A 95 26.31 -4.19 4.87
N LYS A 96 25.07 -4.68 4.95
CA LYS A 96 24.84 -6.11 5.16
C LYS A 96 25.07 -6.85 3.83
N PRO A 97 25.64 -8.07 3.84
CA PRO A 97 25.91 -8.82 2.62
C PRO A 97 24.63 -8.99 1.81
N ALA A 98 24.76 -9.00 0.49
CA ALA A 98 23.67 -9.25 -0.47
C ALA A 98 23.08 -10.67 -0.30
N THR A 99 22.41 -10.93 0.82
CA THR A 99 21.87 -12.24 1.18
C THR A 99 20.53 -12.11 1.92
N GLY A 100 19.75 -11.08 1.60
CA GLY A 100 18.29 -11.14 1.79
C GLY A 100 17.70 -11.91 0.62
N SER A 101 17.36 -13.19 0.82
CA SER A 101 16.57 -13.94 -0.16
C SER A 101 15.10 -13.63 0.11
N VAL A 102 14.41 -13.02 -0.85
CA VAL A 102 12.94 -12.97 -0.85
C VAL A 102 12.45 -14.41 -0.96
N SER A 103 12.04 -15.00 0.16
CA SER A 103 11.43 -16.32 0.15
C SER A 103 9.96 -16.14 -0.17
N LEU A 104 9.56 -16.51 -1.38
CA LEU A 104 8.15 -16.62 -1.75
C LEU A 104 7.56 -17.83 -1.00
N SER A 105 6.98 -17.61 0.18
CA SER A 105 6.24 -18.63 0.91
C SER A 105 4.75 -18.49 0.60
N PHE A 106 4.20 -19.45 -0.17
CA PHE A 106 2.77 -19.56 -0.36
C PHE A 106 2.15 -20.20 0.89
N LEU A 107 1.52 -19.40 1.75
CA LEU A 107 0.74 -19.93 2.86
C LEU A 107 -0.75 -19.96 2.51
N SER A 108 -1.26 -21.18 2.46
CA SER A 108 -2.66 -21.59 2.49
C SER A 108 -3.46 -21.48 1.18
N ASN A 109 -3.87 -22.66 0.71
CA ASN A 109 -4.89 -22.86 -0.30
C ASN A 109 -6.27 -22.62 0.34
N THR A 110 -6.62 -21.36 0.56
CA THR A 110 -8.00 -20.98 0.84
C THR A 110 -8.59 -20.46 -0.47
N GLY A 111 -9.33 -21.33 -1.15
CA GLY A 111 -10.20 -21.00 -2.30
C GLY A 111 -9.69 -19.95 -3.29
N ASN A 112 -8.93 -20.37 -4.31
CA ASN A 112 -8.64 -19.62 -5.53
C ASN A 112 -7.86 -18.28 -5.43
N TYR A 113 -7.44 -17.82 -4.26
CA TYR A 113 -6.55 -16.66 -4.14
C TYR A 113 -5.19 -17.07 -3.56
N ASN A 114 -4.12 -16.67 -4.24
CA ASN A 114 -2.76 -16.71 -3.69
C ASN A 114 -2.52 -15.36 -3.00
N VAL A 115 -2.44 -15.35 -1.67
CA VAL A 115 -1.97 -14.17 -0.93
C VAL A 115 -0.44 -14.20 -0.94
N LEU A 116 0.20 -13.17 -1.48
CA LEU A 116 1.65 -12.99 -1.37
C LEU A 116 1.94 -12.31 -0.03
N LEU A 117 2.60 -13.02 0.88
CA LEU A 117 3.19 -12.41 2.07
C LEU A 117 4.65 -12.07 1.74
N PHE A 118 4.98 -10.78 1.77
CA PHE A 118 6.36 -10.33 1.75
C PHE A 118 6.87 -10.37 3.19
N GLU A 119 7.60 -11.42 3.56
CA GLU A 119 8.30 -11.46 4.85
C GLU A 119 9.61 -10.67 4.74
N ASP A 120 9.63 -9.57 5.50
CA ASP A 120 10.75 -8.81 6.09
C ASP A 120 11.92 -8.34 5.20
N MET A 121 11.81 -7.09 4.75
CA MET A 121 12.98 -6.22 4.58
C MET A 121 13.25 -5.51 5.92
N MET A 122 13.98 -6.19 6.80
CA MET A 122 14.68 -5.54 7.91
C MET A 122 16.13 -5.34 7.48
N CYS A 123 16.71 -4.17 7.78
CA CYS A 123 18.16 -4.05 7.89
C CYS A 123 18.69 -5.24 8.74
#